data_AF-A0A8J6E7J1-F1
#
_entry.id   AF-A0A8J6E7J1-F1
#
_cell.length_a   1.000
_cell.length_b   1.000
_cell.length_c   1.000
_cell.angle_alpha   90.00
_cell.angle_beta   90.00
_cell.angle_gamma   90.00
#
_symmetry.space_group_name_H-M   'P 1'
#
loop_
_entity.id
_entity.type
_entity.pdbx_description
1 polymer ?
#
loop_
_entity_poly.entity_id
_entity_poly.type
_entity_poly.pdbx_seq_one_letter_code
_entity_poly.pdbx_strand_id
1 'polypeptide(L)'
;MALSLRDDILAHLYLLSSFCSRSLEVKPLPLTDPKLSVLITNSNVRHELTGSEYSTRKKQCEEAAKALGKETLRDASMEELEAQKDHLNDVCYRRARHVITEIERTSKAAKALENGDYRLFGKLMVESHNSLR
;
A
#
# COMPACT_ATOMS: atom_id res chain seq x y z
N MET A 1 -8.56 21.60 -4.39
CA MET A 1 -7.54 22.48 -3.77
C MET A 1 -6.24 21.69 -3.73
N ALA A 2 -5.23 22.13 -4.48
CA ALA A 2 -3.90 21.52 -4.51
C ALA A 2 -3.05 22.17 -3.42
N LEU A 3 -2.62 21.42 -2.41
CA LEU A 3 -1.71 21.91 -1.39
C LEU A 3 -0.28 21.47 -1.77
N SER A 4 0.61 22.44 -1.92
CA SER A 4 2.05 22.22 -2.09
C SER A 4 2.69 22.31 -0.69
N LEU A 5 3.18 21.19 -0.18
CA LEU A 5 3.77 21.06 1.16
C LEU A 5 5.21 21.62 1.23
N ARG A 6 5.44 22.87 0.83
CA ARG A 6 6.79 23.43 0.77
C ARG A 6 7.22 24.27 1.99
N ASP A 7 6.33 24.97 2.69
CA ASP A 7 6.83 26.14 3.44
C ASP A 7 6.56 26.28 4.94
N ASP A 8 5.80 25.44 5.68
CA ASP A 8 5.45 25.82 7.08
C ASP A 8 5.38 24.73 8.17
N ILE A 9 5.96 23.55 7.96
CA ILE A 9 6.06 22.56 9.05
C ILE A 9 7.44 21.91 8.95
N LEU A 10 8.22 21.96 10.03
CA LEU A 10 9.37 21.09 10.29
C LEU A 10 9.16 19.76 9.55
N ALA A 11 9.91 19.56 8.45
CA ALA A 11 9.66 18.54 7.44
C ALA A 11 10.00 17.13 7.95
N HIS A 12 9.37 16.72 9.05
CA HIS A 12 9.17 15.33 9.42
C HIS A 12 7.94 14.81 8.70
N LEU A 13 7.97 14.94 7.38
CA LEU A 13 6.97 14.35 6.50
C LEU A 13 7.27 12.85 6.43
N TYR A 14 6.80 12.09 7.42
CA TYR A 14 6.82 10.63 7.47
C TYR A 14 5.85 10.06 6.42
N LEU A 15 6.03 10.41 5.15
CA LEU A 15 5.08 10.04 4.09
C LEU A 15 5.26 8.60 3.63
N LEU A 16 6.40 7.97 3.96
CA LEU A 16 6.66 6.54 3.86
C LEU A 16 7.46 6.09 5.07
N SER A 17 6.79 5.62 6.11
CA SER A 17 7.43 4.68 7.02
C SER A 17 7.44 3.32 6.33
N SER A 18 8.59 2.63 6.34
CA SER A 18 8.57 1.17 6.20
C SER A 18 7.88 0.60 7.45
N PHE A 19 6.55 0.71 7.51
CA PHE A 19 5.77 0.29 8.66
C PHE A 19 5.64 -1.23 8.63
N CYS A 20 6.33 -1.88 9.55
CA CYS A 20 6.07 -3.27 9.85
C CYS A 20 4.92 -3.34 10.85
N SER A 21 3.70 -3.65 10.38
CA SER A 21 2.52 -3.79 11.24
C SER A 21 2.67 -4.83 12.37
N ARG A 22 3.68 -5.71 12.28
CA ARG A 22 4.00 -6.74 13.27
C ARG A 22 5.01 -6.28 14.32
N SER A 23 6.08 -5.57 13.92
CA SER A 23 7.09 -5.06 14.87
C SER A 23 6.81 -3.64 15.35
N LEU A 24 5.83 -2.95 14.74
CA LEU A 24 5.53 -1.53 14.95
C LEU A 24 6.73 -0.60 14.72
N GLU A 25 7.77 -1.10 14.06
CA GLU A 25 8.97 -0.34 13.74
C GLU A 25 8.66 0.71 12.69
N VAL A 26 9.21 1.90 12.92
CA VAL A 26 9.07 3.06 12.05
C VAL A 26 10.47 3.54 11.69
N LYS A 27 10.78 3.51 10.40
CA LYS A 27 11.99 4.12 9.85
C LYS A 27 11.62 5.42 9.13
N PRO A 28 12.09 6.59 9.59
CA PRO A 28 11.94 7.84 8.82
C PRO A 28 12.72 7.76 7.52
N LEU A 29 12.07 8.11 6.42
CA LEU A 29 12.70 8.32 5.11
C LEU A 29 12.67 9.82 4.78
N PRO A 30 13.82 10.52 4.84
CA PRO A 30 13.87 11.95 4.59
C PRO A 30 13.62 12.25 3.10
N LEU A 31 12.66 13.13 2.82
CA LEU A 31 12.40 13.70 1.50
C LEU A 31 13.07 15.07 1.39
N THR A 32 14.38 15.08 1.18
CA THR A 32 15.21 16.31 1.25
C THR A 32 15.56 16.92 -0.11
N ASP A 33 15.20 16.29 -1.23
CA ASP A 33 15.49 16.85 -2.56
C ASP A 33 14.59 18.07 -2.82
N PRO A 34 15.16 19.29 -2.93
CA PRO A 34 14.38 20.51 -3.16
C PRO A 34 13.68 20.53 -4.54
N LYS A 35 14.09 19.67 -5.47
CA LYS A 35 13.45 19.51 -6.78
C LYS A 35 12.22 18.61 -6.74
N LEU A 36 12.02 17.86 -5.65
CA LEU A 36 10.88 16.98 -5.46
C LEU A 36 9.72 17.73 -4.83
N SER A 37 8.49 17.37 -5.18
CA SER A 37 7.29 17.92 -4.56
C SER A 37 6.18 16.87 -4.54
N VAL A 38 5.42 16.86 -3.46
CA VAL A 38 4.24 16.00 -3.31
C VAL A 38 3.00 16.85 -3.54
N LEU A 39 2.23 16.53 -4.57
CA LEU A 39 0.97 17.18 -4.90
C LEU A 39 -0.20 16.36 -4.37
N ILE A 40 -0.96 16.91 -3.42
CA ILE A 40 -2.18 16.27 -2.93
C ILE A 40 -3.39 16.84 -3.67
N THR A 41 -4.13 15.97 -4.36
CA THR A 41 -5.33 16.35 -5.10
C THR A 41 -6.57 15.77 -4.42
N ASN A 42 -7.40 16.63 -3.83
CA ASN A 42 -8.70 16.26 -3.27
C ASN A 42 -9.74 16.18 -4.40
N SER A 43 -10.40 15.03 -4.57
CA SER A 43 -11.46 14.82 -5.56
C SER A 43 -12.69 15.70 -5.33
N ASN A 44 -12.85 16.26 -4.12
CA ASN A 44 -14.01 17.04 -3.67
C ASN A 44 -15.36 16.28 -3.74
N VAL A 45 -15.33 14.97 -3.97
CA VAL A 45 -16.51 14.10 -3.91
C VAL A 45 -16.57 13.47 -2.53
N ARG A 46 -17.69 13.67 -1.82
CA ARG A 46 -17.98 12.97 -0.57
C ARG A 46 -18.92 11.81 -0.87
N HIS A 47 -18.38 10.61 -0.96
CA HIS A 47 -19.19 9.40 -0.85
C HIS A 47 -19.51 9.19 0.64
N GLU A 48 -20.78 8.93 0.97
CA GLU A 48 -21.12 8.45 2.30
C GLU A 48 -20.37 7.14 2.53
N LEU A 49 -19.46 7.14 3.50
CA LEU A 49 -18.81 5.92 3.97
C LEU A 49 -19.85 5.12 4.77
N THR A 50 -20.79 4.49 4.09
CA THR A 50 -21.60 3.43 4.67
C THR A 50 -20.60 2.33 5.07
N GLY A 51 -20.32 2.21 6.37
CA GLY A 51 -19.15 1.49 6.92
C GLY A 51 -19.03 -0.01 6.61
N SER A 52 -19.89 -0.57 5.75
CA SER A 52 -19.85 -1.97 5.31
C SER A 52 -18.62 -2.30 4.47
N GLU A 53 -18.24 -1.45 3.52
CA GLU A 53 -17.24 -1.78 2.48
C GLU A 53 -15.86 -2.14 3.04
N TYR A 54 -15.37 -1.38 4.02
CA TYR A 54 -14.09 -1.67 4.66
C TYR A 54 -14.12 -2.99 5.42
N SER A 55 -15.18 -3.21 6.21
CA SER A 55 -15.33 -4.45 6.99
C SER A 55 -15.45 -5.69 6.09
N THR A 56 -16.14 -5.56 4.95
CA THR A 56 -16.24 -6.60 3.92
C THR A 56 -14.88 -6.94 3.34
N ARG A 57 -14.08 -5.94 2.96
CA ARG A 57 -12.72 -6.16 2.43
C ARG A 57 -11.81 -6.85 3.44
N LYS A 58 -11.90 -6.45 4.72
CA LYS A 58 -11.15 -7.09 5.80
C LYS A 58 -11.48 -8.58 5.90
N LYS A 59 -12.77 -8.93 5.95
CA LYS A 59 -13.22 -10.33 6.00
C LYS A 59 -12.73 -11.14 4.81
N GLN A 60 -12.79 -10.57 3.60
CA GLN A 60 -12.29 -11.22 2.38
C GLN A 60 -10.79 -11.55 2.45
N CYS A 61 -9.99 -10.65 3.02
CA CYS A 61 -8.56 -10.90 3.24
C CYS A 61 -8.32 -11.97 4.32
N GLU A 62 -9.11 -11.97 5.40
CA GLU A 62 -9.04 -12.99 6.46
C GLU A 62 -9.41 -14.38 5.94
N GLU A 63 -10.46 -14.49 5.12
CA GLU A 63 -10.84 -15.72 4.44
C GLU A 63 -9.73 -16.24 3.53
N ALA A 64 -9.08 -15.34 2.77
CA ALA A 64 -7.97 -15.71 1.92
C ALA A 64 -6.75 -16.19 2.72
N ALA A 65 -6.39 -15.49 3.81
CA ALA A 65 -5.30 -15.93 4.70
C ALA A 65 -5.58 -17.32 5.29
N LYS A 66 -6.83 -17.56 5.72
CA LYS A 66 -7.26 -18.85 6.25
C LYS A 66 -7.16 -19.97 5.22
N ALA A 67 -7.56 -19.73 3.97
CA ALA A 67 -7.43 -20.70 2.89
C ALA A 67 -5.96 -21.05 2.59
N LEU A 68 -5.05 -20.10 2.76
CA LEU A 68 -3.61 -20.28 2.61
C LEU A 68 -2.94 -20.91 3.86
N GLY A 69 -3.70 -21.14 4.94
CA GLY A 69 -3.15 -21.62 6.21
C GLY A 69 -2.24 -20.62 6.92
N LYS A 70 -2.41 -19.32 6.66
CA LYS A 70 -1.59 -18.24 7.23
C LYS A 70 -2.40 -17.45 8.26
N GLU A 71 -1.70 -16.93 9.28
CA GLU A 71 -2.30 -15.99 10.23
C GLU A 71 -2.66 -14.66 9.55
N THR A 72 -1.78 -14.19 8.66
CA THR A 72 -1.99 -12.97 7.88
C THR A 72 -1.49 -13.14 6.44
N LEU A 73 -2.02 -12.33 5.52
CA LEU A 73 -1.53 -12.28 4.13
C LEU A 73 -0.09 -11.76 3.99
N ARG A 74 0.51 -11.25 5.07
CA ARG A 74 1.93 -10.83 5.07
C ARG A 74 2.88 -12.02 4.98
N ASP A 75 2.46 -13.18 5.50
CA ASP A 75 3.26 -14.40 5.51
C ASP A 75 2.97 -15.29 4.28
N ALA A 76 2.18 -14.79 3.33
CA ALA A 76 1.81 -15.45 2.10
C ALA A 76 2.69 -14.99 0.93
N SER A 77 3.08 -15.92 0.05
CA SER A 77 3.73 -15.61 -1.22
C SER A 77 2.75 -15.64 -2.39
N MET A 78 3.15 -15.06 -3.54
CA MET A 78 2.33 -15.15 -4.76
C MET A 78 2.23 -16.60 -5.25
N GLU A 79 3.29 -17.39 -5.10
CA GLU A 79 3.30 -18.81 -5.46
C GLU A 79 2.29 -19.62 -4.64
N GLU A 80 2.22 -19.36 -3.32
CA GLU A 80 1.23 -19.97 -2.44
C GLU A 80 -0.19 -19.57 -2.82
N LEU A 81 -0.40 -18.30 -3.19
CA LEU A 81 -1.70 -17.80 -3.64
C LEU A 81 -2.14 -18.44 -4.96
N GLU A 82 -1.25 -18.55 -5.94
CA GLU A 82 -1.56 -19.20 -7.22
C GLU A 82 -1.87 -20.70 -7.03
N ALA A 83 -1.18 -21.38 -6.12
CA ALA A 83 -1.44 -22.79 -5.80
C ALA A 83 -2.83 -23.03 -5.18
N GLN A 84 -3.44 -22.01 -4.56
CA GLN A 84 -4.77 -22.08 -3.95
C GLN A 84 -5.85 -21.35 -4.75
N LYS A 85 -5.55 -20.93 -5.98
CA LYS A 85 -6.46 -20.15 -6.81
C LYS A 85 -7.82 -20.83 -7.00
N ASP A 86 -7.84 -22.14 -7.23
CA ASP A 86 -9.09 -22.89 -7.47
C ASP A 86 -9.92 -23.11 -6.19
N HIS A 87 -9.32 -22.92 -5.01
CA HIS A 87 -9.97 -23.06 -3.70
C HIS A 87 -10.47 -21.72 -3.14
N LEU A 88 -10.12 -20.61 -3.79
CA LEU A 88 -10.52 -19.27 -3.41
C LEU A 88 -11.64 -18.77 -4.32
N ASN A 89 -12.62 -18.06 -3.74
CA ASN A 89 -13.52 -17.27 -4.56
C ASN A 89 -12.72 -16.14 -5.25
N ASP A 90 -13.18 -15.73 -6.43
CA ASP A 90 -12.48 -14.74 -7.27
C ASP A 90 -12.23 -13.41 -6.54
N VAL A 91 -13.15 -12.98 -5.68
CA VAL A 91 -13.01 -11.72 -4.93
C VAL A 91 -11.87 -11.84 -3.90
N CYS A 92 -11.86 -12.89 -3.09
CA CYS A 92 -10.83 -13.16 -2.10
C CYS A 92 -9.45 -13.33 -2.75
N TYR A 93 -9.37 -14.05 -3.88
CA TYR A 93 -8.13 -14.17 -4.64
C TYR A 93 -7.63 -12.80 -5.12
N ARG A 94 -8.48 -11.97 -5.73
CA ARG A 94 -8.11 -10.61 -6.17
C ARG A 94 -7.66 -9.73 -5.01
N ARG A 95 -8.32 -9.81 -3.85
CA ARG A 95 -7.95 -9.06 -2.65
C ARG A 95 -6.61 -9.52 -2.07
N ALA A 96 -6.39 -10.83 -1.98
CA ALA A 96 -5.13 -11.39 -1.51
C ALA A 96 -3.97 -11.02 -2.43
N ARG A 97 -4.16 -11.15 -3.75
CA ARG A 97 -3.18 -10.74 -4.76
C ARG A 97 -2.82 -9.26 -4.61
N HIS A 98 -3.81 -8.40 -4.44
CA HIS A 98 -3.57 -6.98 -4.20
C HIS A 98 -2.69 -6.78 -2.96
N VAL A 99 -3.07 -7.35 -1.81
CA VAL A 99 -2.34 -7.17 -0.54
C VAL A 99 -0.91 -7.71 -0.63
N ILE A 100 -0.70 -8.95 -1.11
CA ILE A 100 0.63 -9.57 -1.19
C ILE A 100 1.54 -8.74 -2.10
N THR A 101 1.06 -8.34 -3.28
CA THR A 101 1.86 -7.53 -4.20
C THR A 101 2.13 -6.12 -3.66
N GLU A 102 1.19 -5.54 -2.90
CA GLU A 102 1.35 -4.21 -2.32
C GLU A 102 2.37 -4.16 -1.18
N ILE A 103 2.47 -5.24 -0.38
CA ILE A 103 3.51 -5.38 0.65
C ILE A 103 4.90 -5.35 -0.01
N GLU A 104 5.09 -6.11 -1.09
CA GLU A 104 6.34 -6.13 -1.83
C GLU A 104 6.63 -4.76 -2.49
N ARG A 105 5.61 -4.15 -3.10
CA ARG A 105 5.71 -2.85 -3.76
C ARG A 105 6.10 -1.74 -2.79
N THR A 106 5.56 -1.76 -1.58
CA THR A 106 5.87 -0.79 -0.51
C THR A 106 7.34 -0.90 -0.10
N SER A 107 7.86 -2.12 0.05
CA SER A 107 9.28 -2.34 0.35
C SER A 107 10.19 -1.84 -0.79
N LYS A 108 9.81 -2.11 -2.05
CA LYS A 108 10.52 -1.60 -3.23
C LYS A 108 10.48 -0.07 -3.30
N ALA A 109 9.34 0.54 -3.00
CA ALA A 109 9.16 1.99 -3.01
C ALA A 109 10.01 2.67 -1.93
N ALA A 110 10.07 2.10 -0.72
CA ALA A 110 10.95 2.58 0.35
C ALA A 110 12.42 2.57 -0.08
N LYS A 111 12.90 1.47 -0.68
CA LYS A 111 14.29 1.38 -1.21
C LYS A 111 14.54 2.36 -2.35
N ALA A 112 13.60 2.51 -3.27
CA ALA A 112 13.71 3.48 -4.36
C ALA A 112 13.85 4.90 -3.80
N LEU A 113 13.08 5.22 -2.76
CA LEU A 113 13.15 6.52 -2.10
C LEU A 113 14.47 6.74 -1.35
N GLU A 114 14.95 5.73 -0.61
CA GLU A 114 16.27 5.76 0.05
C GLU A 114 17.42 6.02 -0.94
N ASN A 115 17.31 5.47 -2.16
CA ASN A 115 18.31 5.63 -3.21
C ASN A 115 18.13 6.91 -4.05
N GLY A 116 17.10 7.72 -3.80
CA GLY A 116 16.77 8.89 -4.62
C GLY A 116 16.24 8.55 -6.02
N ASP A 117 15.81 7.32 -6.27
CA ASP A 117 15.22 6.90 -7.55
C ASP A 117 13.73 7.24 -7.61
N TYR A 118 13.45 8.52 -7.84
CA TYR A 118 12.08 9.03 -7.92
C TYR A 118 11.31 8.53 -9.15
N ARG A 119 12.02 8.11 -10.21
CA ARG A 119 11.38 7.54 -11.41
C ARG A 119 10.80 6.17 -11.11
N LEU A 120 11.58 5.30 -10.46
CA LEU A 120 11.09 4.00 -10.01
C LEU A 120 9.99 4.18 -8.95
N PHE A 121 10.18 5.08 -7.99
CA PHE A 121 9.17 5.37 -6.98
C PHE A 121 7.83 5.80 -7.62
N GLY A 122 7.84 6.74 -8.56
CA GLY A 122 6.65 7.18 -9.28
C GLY A 122 5.99 6.06 -10.10
N LYS A 123 6.78 5.19 -10.74
CA LYS A 123 6.26 3.99 -11.43
C LYS A 123 5.52 3.07 -10.46
N LEU A 124 6.10 2.80 -9.29
CA LEU A 124 5.48 1.97 -8.25
C LEU A 124 4.18 2.60 -7.70
N MET A 125 4.10 3.92 -7.58
CA MET A 125 2.85 4.61 -7.20
C MET A 125 1.74 4.37 -8.25
N VAL A 126 2.08 4.44 -9.54
CA VAL A 126 1.11 4.19 -10.62
C VAL A 126 0.63 2.74 -10.59
N GLU A 127 1.53 1.79 -10.39
CA GLU A 127 1.17 0.37 -10.29
C GLU A 127 0.30 0.08 -9.05
N SER A 128 0.57 0.75 -7.91
CA SER A 128 -0.28 0.71 -6.72
C SER A 128 -1.69 1.21 -7.04
N HIS A 129 -1.81 2.37 -7.69
CA HIS A 129 -3.10 2.92 -8.10
C HIS A 129 -3.87 1.97 -9.03
N ASN A 130 -3.19 1.38 -10.02
CA ASN A 130 -3.80 0.40 -10.93
C ASN A 130 -4.23 -0.89 -10.21
N SER A 131 -3.55 -1.27 -9.13
CA SER A 131 -3.91 -2.41 -8.29
C SER A 131 -5.14 -2.14 -7.40
N LEU A 132 -5.41 -0.87 -7.07
CA LEU A 132 -6.56 -0.45 -6.25
C LEU A 132 -7.86 -0.28 -7.06
N ARG A 133 -7.75 -0.12 -8.38
CA ARG A 133 -8.89 -0.02 -9.31
C ARG A 133 -9.55 -1.39 -9.51
#